data_AF-Q71IV8-F1
#
_entry.id   AF-Q71IV8-F1
#
_cell.length_a   1.000
_cell.length_b   1.000
_cell.length_c   1.000
_cell.angle_alpha   90.00
_cell.angle_beta   90.00
_cell.angle_gamma   90.00
#
_symmetry.space_group_name_H-M   'P 1'
#
loop_
_entity.id
_entity.type
_entity.pdbx_description
1 polymer ?
#
loop_
_entity_poly.entity_id
_entity_poly.type
_entity_poly.pdbx_seq_one_letter_code
_entity_poly.pdbx_strand_id
1 'polypeptide(L)'
;GQAWLKAPYGIQILDTPGILWPKFEDQDVGYKLAAFGAIKDTIFHADDVALFVIRQLRQYYPAYLAKFANCTKDKLENIGDTDLLLAMTQNNGMRDDYDRFSLFMLQRLRKGKLGRISLDRPSANNEN
;
A
#
# COMPACT_ATOMS: atom_id res chain seq x y z
N GLY A 1 3.03 -30.65 -16.31
CA GLY A 1 2.78 -31.58 -15.19
C GLY A 1 3.38 -31.00 -13.94
N GLN A 2 2.73 -31.17 -12.79
CA GLN A 2 3.26 -30.69 -11.52
C GLN A 2 4.51 -31.51 -11.15
N ALA A 3 5.56 -30.83 -10.69
CA ALA A 3 6.82 -31.46 -10.28
C ALA A 3 7.05 -31.28 -8.77
N TRP A 4 7.65 -32.30 -8.15
CA TRP A 4 8.05 -32.27 -6.75
C TRP A 4 9.53 -31.93 -6.62
N LEU A 5 9.83 -30.85 -5.92
CA LEU A 5 11.19 -30.42 -5.59
C LEU A 5 11.59 -30.97 -4.23
N LYS A 6 12.77 -31.59 -4.13
CA LYS A 6 13.30 -32.10 -2.85
C LYS A 6 14.03 -30.97 -2.12
N ALA A 7 13.64 -30.72 -0.87
CA ALA A 7 14.31 -29.82 0.07
C ALA A 7 15.03 -30.63 1.18
N PRO A 8 15.96 -30.02 1.93
CA PRO A 8 16.61 -30.68 3.07
C PRO A 8 15.61 -31.24 4.08
N TYR A 9 16.08 -32.19 4.91
CA TYR A 9 15.26 -32.84 5.96
C TYR A 9 14.06 -33.65 5.44
N GLY A 10 14.12 -34.13 4.20
CA GLY A 10 13.08 -34.99 3.62
C GLY A 10 11.80 -34.25 3.20
N ILE A 11 11.84 -32.91 3.14
CA ILE A 11 10.70 -32.10 2.69
C ILE A 11 10.58 -32.18 1.16
N GLN A 12 9.36 -32.34 0.66
CA GLN A 12 9.05 -32.22 -0.76
C GLN A 12 8.12 -31.01 -0.97
N ILE A 13 8.46 -30.16 -1.94
CA ILE A 13 7.73 -28.94 -2.28
C ILE A 13 7.10 -29.14 -3.66
N LEU A 14 5.81 -28.87 -3.76
CA LEU A 14 5.12 -28.85 -5.06
C LEU A 14 5.41 -27.53 -5.77
N ASP A 15 5.91 -27.61 -7.01
CA ASP A 15 6.34 -26.44 -7.81
C ASP A 15 5.17 -25.59 -8.35
N THR A 16 3.92 -26.03 -8.13
CA THR A 16 2.73 -25.24 -8.42
C THR A 16 2.03 -24.88 -7.11
N PRO A 17 2.15 -23.63 -6.63
CA PRO A 17 1.39 -23.19 -5.46
C PRO A 17 -0.11 -23.22 -5.79
N GLY A 18 -0.94 -23.58 -4.81
CA GLY A 18 -2.39 -23.42 -4.95
C GLY A 18 -2.75 -21.94 -5.04
N ILE A 19 -3.57 -21.57 -6.02
CA ILE A 19 -4.13 -20.22 -6.13
C ILE A 19 -5.53 -20.27 -5.54
N LEU A 20 -5.74 -19.60 -4.40
CA LEU A 20 -7.08 -19.35 -3.87
C LEU A 20 -7.54 -17.99 -4.37
N TRP A 21 -8.79 -17.93 -4.84
CA TRP A 21 -9.47 -16.67 -5.13
C TRP A 21 -10.18 -16.21 -3.85
N PRO A 22 -9.68 -15.16 -3.18
CA PRO A 22 -10.45 -14.53 -2.12
C PRO A 22 -11.68 -13.82 -2.73
N LYS A 23 -12.87 -14.11 -2.19
CA LYS A 23 -14.04 -13.23 -2.39
C LYS A 23 -13.92 -12.12 -1.36
N PHE A 24 -13.78 -10.87 -1.82
CA PHE A 24 -13.67 -9.73 -0.92
C PHE A 24 -15.05 -9.12 -0.71
N GLU A 25 -15.53 -9.14 0.53
CA GLU A 25 -16.70 -8.38 0.96
C GLU A 25 -16.30 -7.01 1.54
N ASP A 26 -15.05 -6.90 2.03
CA ASP A 26 -14.49 -5.70 2.66
C ASP A 26 -13.61 -4.90 1.68
N GLN A 27 -13.98 -3.64 1.49
CA GLN A 27 -13.27 -2.69 0.63
C GLN A 27 -11.85 -2.39 1.12
N ASP A 28 -11.61 -2.39 2.44
CA ASP A 28 -10.29 -2.14 3.02
C ASP A 28 -9.29 -3.24 2.65
N VAL A 29 -9.75 -4.49 2.58
CA VAL A 29 -8.93 -5.62 2.11
C VAL A 29 -8.53 -5.39 0.65
N GLY A 30 -9.48 -4.95 -0.18
CA GLY A 30 -9.21 -4.57 -1.57
C GLY A 30 -8.15 -3.49 -1.69
N TYR A 31 -8.25 -2.42 -0.89
CA TYR A 31 -7.26 -1.34 -0.89
C TYR A 31 -5.88 -1.78 -0.44
N LYS A 32 -5.78 -2.62 0.60
CA LYS A 32 -4.48 -3.16 1.06
C LYS A 32 -3.80 -4.00 -0.02
N LEU A 33 -4.56 -4.85 -0.69
CA LEU A 33 -4.05 -5.70 -1.77
C LEU A 33 -3.64 -4.89 -3.01
N ALA A 34 -4.43 -3.88 -3.37
CA ALA A 34 -4.08 -2.93 -4.42
C ALA A 34 -2.79 -2.16 -4.07
N ALA A 35 -2.68 -1.66 -2.83
CA ALA A 35 -1.51 -0.89 -2.38
C ALA A 35 -0.20 -1.68 -2.53
N PHE A 36 -0.21 -2.97 -2.19
CA PHE A 36 0.98 -3.84 -2.29
C PHE A 36 1.12 -4.57 -3.63
N GLY A 37 0.23 -4.34 -4.60
CA GLY A 37 0.36 -4.87 -5.97
C GLY A 37 -0.10 -6.32 -6.14
N ALA A 38 -0.90 -6.84 -5.21
CA ALA A 38 -1.57 -8.12 -5.37
C ALA A 38 -2.75 -8.06 -6.37
N ILE A 39 -3.27 -6.84 -6.62
CA ILE A 39 -4.26 -6.54 -7.67
C ILE A 39 -3.57 -5.72 -8.76
N LYS A 40 -3.89 -6.01 -10.03
CA LYS A 40 -3.33 -5.24 -11.16
C LYS A 40 -3.79 -3.79 -11.11
N ASP A 41 -2.86 -2.87 -11.37
CA ASP A 41 -3.06 -1.42 -11.32
C ASP A 41 -4.17 -0.90 -12.25
N THR A 42 -4.59 -1.68 -13.26
CA THR A 42 -5.68 -1.30 -14.21
C THR A 42 -7.08 -1.61 -13.70
N ILE A 43 -7.24 -2.21 -12.52
CA ILE A 43 -8.51 -2.73 -12.00
C ILE A 43 -9.09 -1.82 -10.88
N PHE A 44 -8.39 -0.74 -10.51
CA PHE A 44 -8.81 0.20 -9.48
C PHE A 44 -8.41 1.63 -9.82
N HIS A 45 -9.03 2.60 -9.14
CA HIS A 45 -8.65 4.00 -9.18
C HIS A 45 -7.42 4.24 -8.29
N ALA A 46 -6.32 4.70 -8.88
CA ALA A 46 -5.03 4.73 -8.19
C ALA A 46 -4.99 5.76 -7.06
N ASP A 47 -5.68 6.88 -7.25
CA ASP A 47 -5.89 7.95 -6.29
C ASP A 47 -6.66 7.49 -5.05
N ASP A 48 -7.72 6.70 -5.20
CA ASP A 48 -8.45 6.12 -4.06
C ASP A 48 -7.52 5.27 -3.17
N VAL A 49 -6.70 4.42 -3.79
CA VAL A 49 -5.71 3.60 -3.07
C VAL A 49 -4.62 4.47 -2.45
N ALA A 50 -4.16 5.51 -3.15
CA ALA A 50 -3.16 6.44 -2.61
C ALA A 50 -3.71 7.21 -1.40
N LEU A 51 -4.95 7.69 -1.45
CA LEU A 51 -5.63 8.34 -0.33
C LEU A 51 -5.78 7.39 0.86
N PHE A 52 -6.16 6.14 0.61
CA PHE A 52 -6.16 5.11 1.64
C PHE A 52 -4.78 4.95 2.29
N VAL A 53 -3.72 4.85 1.49
CA VAL A 53 -2.34 4.76 2.01
C VAL A 53 -1.96 6.02 2.80
N ILE A 54 -2.29 7.22 2.32
CA ILE A 54 -2.04 8.48 3.03
C ILE A 54 -2.70 8.45 4.41
N ARG A 55 -3.97 8.03 4.51
CA ARG A 55 -4.70 7.90 5.79
C ARG A 55 -3.99 6.94 6.75
N GLN A 56 -3.60 5.77 6.25
CA GLN A 56 -2.88 4.76 7.05
C GLN A 56 -1.52 5.28 7.53
N LEU A 57 -0.78 5.98 6.67
CA LEU A 57 0.50 6.58 7.05
C LEU A 57 0.32 7.74 8.02
N ARG A 58 -0.70 8.58 7.85
CA ARG A 58 -1.00 9.67 8.78
C ARG A 58 -1.29 9.13 10.17
N GLN A 59 -2.10 8.08 10.25
CA GLN A 59 -2.51 7.50 11.52
C GLN A 59 -1.35 6.77 12.23
N TYR A 60 -0.57 5.98 11.49
CA TYR A 60 0.38 5.04 12.12
C TYR A 60 1.86 5.36 11.85
N TYR A 61 2.15 6.14 10.83
CA TYR A 61 3.51 6.43 10.36
C TYR A 61 3.70 7.91 9.96
N PRO A 62 3.25 8.90 10.76
CA PRO A 62 3.22 10.31 10.34
C PRO A 62 4.62 10.85 10.00
N ALA A 63 5.67 10.34 10.66
CA ALA A 63 7.05 10.70 10.34
C ALA A 63 7.49 10.26 8.93
N TYR A 64 7.02 9.10 8.47
CA TYR A 64 7.30 8.62 7.11
C TYR A 64 6.52 9.41 6.08
N LEU A 65 5.26 9.74 6.37
CA LEU A 65 4.45 10.60 5.51
C LEU A 65 5.06 12.00 5.36
N ALA A 66 5.41 12.65 6.47
CA ALA A 66 6.03 13.98 6.47
C ALA A 66 7.33 14.01 5.66
N LYS A 67 8.19 12.98 5.83
CA LYS A 67 9.44 12.83 5.07
C LYS A 67 9.18 12.64 3.58
N PHE A 68 8.21 11.81 3.20
CA PHE A 68 7.88 11.55 1.80
C PHE A 68 7.26 12.78 1.12
N ALA A 69 6.36 13.47 1.81
CA ALA A 69 5.70 14.68 1.33
C ALA A 69 6.58 15.94 1.40
N ASN A 70 7.80 15.83 1.96
CA ASN A 70 8.71 16.94 2.21
C ASN A 70 8.04 18.12 2.93
N CYS A 71 7.29 17.82 4.01
CA CYS A 71 6.56 18.82 4.78
C CYS A 71 6.81 18.70 6.28
N THR A 72 6.54 19.78 7.02
CA THR A 72 6.61 19.80 8.49
C THR A 72 5.42 19.05 9.10
N LYS A 73 5.57 18.59 10.34
CA LYS A 73 4.47 17.94 11.09
C LYS A 73 3.26 18.85 11.25
N ASP A 74 3.50 20.12 11.55
CA ASP A 74 2.44 21.14 11.67
C ASP A 74 1.65 21.30 10.36
N LYS A 75 2.34 21.37 9.22
CA LYS A 75 1.65 21.39 7.92
C LYS A 75 0.87 20.11 7.69
N LEU A 76 1.41 18.96 8.07
CA LEU A 76 0.73 17.69 7.94
C LEU A 76 -0.56 17.69 8.77
N GLU A 77 -0.55 18.12 10.02
CA GLU A 77 -1.73 18.15 10.91
C GLU A 77 -2.87 19.03 10.36
N ASN A 78 -2.53 20.13 9.68
CA ASN A 78 -3.51 21.10 9.19
C ASN A 78 -3.97 20.87 7.74
N ILE A 79 -3.30 20.02 6.96
CA ILE A 79 -3.65 19.73 5.57
C ILE A 79 -4.50 18.44 5.45
N GLY A 80 -5.60 18.52 4.71
CA GLY A 80 -6.42 17.35 4.37
C GLY A 80 -5.67 16.35 3.49
N ASP A 81 -6.10 15.09 3.47
CA ASP A 81 -5.44 14.03 2.68
C ASP A 81 -5.50 14.28 1.18
N THR A 82 -6.64 14.78 0.70
CA THR A 82 -6.84 15.19 -0.68
C THR A 82 -5.88 16.32 -1.03
N ASP A 83 -5.88 17.41 -0.27
CA ASP A 83 -4.99 18.56 -0.50
C ASP A 83 -3.50 18.17 -0.43
N LEU A 84 -3.16 17.22 0.45
CA LEU A 84 -1.81 16.67 0.53
C LEU A 84 -1.43 15.91 -0.74
N LEU A 85 -2.33 15.07 -1.28
CA LEU A 85 -2.11 14.36 -2.53
C LEU A 85 -1.93 15.35 -3.70
N LEU A 86 -2.77 16.40 -3.77
CA LEU A 86 -2.66 17.46 -4.78
C LEU A 86 -1.30 18.17 -4.66
N ALA A 87 -0.93 18.60 -3.45
CA ALA A 87 0.33 19.27 -3.21
C ALA A 87 1.54 18.39 -3.58
N MET A 88 1.52 17.11 -3.23
CA MET A 88 2.60 16.18 -3.61
C MET A 88 2.68 15.97 -5.12
N THR A 89 1.54 15.89 -5.81
CA THR A 89 1.48 15.76 -7.28
C THR A 89 2.14 16.95 -7.96
N GLN A 90 1.79 18.16 -7.52
CA GLN A 90 2.36 19.41 -8.03
C GLN A 90 3.87 19.49 -7.73
N ASN A 91 4.29 19.18 -6.50
CA ASN A 91 5.70 19.21 -6.09
C ASN A 91 6.58 18.22 -6.86
N ASN A 92 6.00 17.13 -7.40
CA ASN A 92 6.71 16.15 -8.22
C ASN A 92 6.66 16.48 -9.72
N GLY A 93 6.19 17.67 -10.10
CA GLY A 93 6.14 18.13 -11.49
C GLY A 93 5.07 17.42 -12.34
N MET A 94 4.12 16.73 -11.70
CA MET A 94 3.04 15.99 -12.38
C MET A 94 1.78 16.85 -12.58
N ARG A 95 1.79 18.11 -12.13
CA ARG A 95 0.68 19.08 -12.28
C ARG A 95 -0.62 18.51 -11.72
N ASP A 96 -1.60 18.24 -12.58
CA ASP A 96 -2.92 17.71 -12.23
C ASP A 96 -3.07 16.22 -12.60
N ASP A 97 -1.96 15.55 -12.94
CA ASP A 97 -1.94 14.11 -13.23
C ASP A 97 -1.82 13.31 -11.92
N TYR A 98 -2.93 13.28 -11.17
CA TYR A 98 -3.03 12.62 -9.86
C TYR A 98 -2.94 11.10 -9.98
N ASP A 99 -3.46 10.51 -11.06
CA ASP A 99 -3.36 9.07 -11.31
C ASP A 99 -1.90 8.64 -11.45
N ARG A 100 -1.11 9.37 -12.25
CA ARG A 100 0.32 9.09 -12.42
C ARG A 100 1.08 9.27 -11.12
N PHE A 101 0.79 10.32 -10.36
CA PHE A 101 1.44 10.51 -9.05
C PHE A 101 1.04 9.41 -8.06
N SER A 102 -0.21 8.98 -8.07
CA SER A 102 -0.71 7.93 -7.19
C SER A 102 -0.04 6.60 -7.49
N LEU A 103 0.03 6.19 -8.76
CA LEU A 103 0.80 5.02 -9.18
C LEU A 103 2.28 5.13 -8.80
N PHE A 104 2.88 6.31 -8.98
CA PHE A 104 4.24 6.56 -8.53
C PHE A 104 4.39 6.35 -7.02
N MET A 105 3.49 6.91 -6.19
CA MET A 105 3.49 6.74 -4.75
C MET A 105 3.35 5.26 -4.34
N LEU A 106 2.43 4.52 -4.96
CA LEU A 106 2.25 3.08 -4.71
C LEU A 106 3.51 2.28 -5.07
N GLN A 107 4.16 2.61 -6.20
CA GLN A 107 5.45 2.00 -6.56
C GLN A 107 6.54 2.30 -5.54
N ARG A 108 6.55 3.50 -4.95
CA ARG A 108 7.48 3.87 -3.87
C ARG A 108 7.17 3.10 -2.59
N LEU A 109 5.91 2.89 -2.25
CA LEU A 109 5.47 2.06 -1.13
C LEU A 109 5.97 0.61 -1.31
N ARG A 110 5.67 -0.01 -2.45
CA ARG A 110 6.04 -1.40 -2.78
C ARG A 110 7.55 -1.64 -2.75
N LYS A 111 8.35 -0.63 -3.11
CA LYS A 111 9.82 -0.67 -3.05
C LYS A 111 10.39 -0.37 -1.66
N GLY A 112 9.54 -0.20 -0.64
CA GLY A 112 9.94 0.13 0.74
C GLY A 112 10.52 1.54 0.88
N LYS A 113 10.27 2.42 -0.09
CA LYS A 113 10.89 3.76 -0.15
C LYS A 113 10.15 4.81 0.66
N LEU A 114 8.91 4.53 1.06
CA LEU A 114 8.17 5.30 2.07
C LEU A 114 8.60 4.91 3.49
N GLY A 115 9.12 3.70 3.69
CA GLY A 115 9.50 3.15 4.99
C GLY A 115 9.11 1.68 5.11
N ARG A 116 9.35 1.09 6.29
CA ARG A 116 8.86 -0.26 6.62
C ARG A 116 7.45 -0.13 7.16
N ILE A 117 6.46 -0.51 6.36
CA ILE A 117 5.04 -0.25 6.61
C ILE A 117 4.26 -1.57 6.66
N SER A 118 3.40 -1.72 7.66
CA SER A 118 2.38 -2.78 7.74
C SER A 118 1.00 -2.11 7.78
N LEU A 119 0.12 -2.51 6.87
CA LEU A 119 -1.27 -2.04 6.84
C LEU A 119 -2.22 -2.95 7.65
N ASP A 120 -1.75 -4.14 8.00
CA ASP A 120 -2.43 -5.00 8.94
C ASP A 120 -1.87 -4.81 10.34
N ARG A 121 -2.79 -4.75 11.29
CA ARG A 121 -2.51 -4.62 12.71
C ARG A 121 -3.26 -5.72 13.44
N PRO A 122 -2.66 -6.33 14.48
CA PRO A 122 -3.41 -7.22 15.34
C PRO A 122 -4.57 -6.43 15.94
N SER A 123 -5.78 -6.99 15.88
CA SER A 123 -6.94 -6.46 16.59
C SER A 123 -6.64 -6.44 18.09
N ALA A 124 -7.02 -5.37 18.78
CA ALA A 124 -6.88 -5.27 20.24
C ALA A 124 -7.77 -6.26 21.02
N ASN A 125 -8.55 -7.12 20.34
CA ASN A 125 -9.51 -8.06 20.93
C ASN A 125 -9.17 -9.52 20.58
N ASN A 126 -8.02 -10.01 21.03
CA ASN A 126 -7.75 -11.45 21.18
C ASN A 126 -7.41 -11.77 22.65
N GLU A 127 -8.17 -11.18 23.57
CA GLU A 127 -8.29 -11.66 24.95
C GLU A 127 -9.78 -11.80 25.27
N ASN A 128 -10.29 -13.02 25.04
CA ASN A 128 -11.31 -13.72 25.83
C ASN A 128 -11.41 -15.16 25.30
#